data_AF-A0A973D5J0-F1
#
_entry.id   AF-A0A973D5J0-F1
#
_cell.length_a   1.000
_cell.length_b   1.000
_cell.length_c   1.000
_cell.angle_alpha   90.00
_cell.angle_beta   90.00
_cell.angle_gamma   90.00
#
_symmetry.space_group_name_H-M   'P 1'
#
loop_
_entity.id
_entity.type
_entity.pdbx_description
1 polymer ?
#
loop_
_entity_poly.entity_id
_entity_poly.type
_entity_poly.pdbx_seq_one_letter_code
_entity_poly.pdbx_strand_id
1 'polypeptide(L)'
;MNSGTVTNNAASGTNPSLQEIVKKAYRQHSTLHEIDDLDVMETVIIGALTASMPLSDVLKAWDLFRTQFVDWNEVRISSAAEVAAVFPKANDPLQLAMQLKDMLATLFQRCHQLSMEFIRENSISETKEFFKRSPSLPDLAKQLVLAHIKNQQIVPLESWAQGGLIRAGLVTSAQSSVQRQRLLYDQLGNLSVIHTVLALHEEARLHPDPAIEEAARKRAVKEKEAAIKAAKAAKEAARKAAAQEAAAKKAAAKKLAQKKAAEKKAADKKAAAKKAAV
;
A
#
# COMPACT_ATOMS: atom_id res chain seq x y z
N MET A 1 6.83 51.44 -24.54
CA MET A 1 7.53 50.23 -24.10
C MET A 1 6.48 49.15 -23.87
N ASN A 2 6.60 48.04 -24.60
CA ASN A 2 5.59 46.99 -24.76
C ASN A 2 5.20 46.32 -23.43
N SER A 3 3.93 46.45 -23.04
CA SER A 3 3.27 45.53 -22.11
C SER A 3 2.79 44.32 -22.91
N GLY A 4 3.61 43.27 -22.97
CA GLY A 4 3.24 42.00 -23.56
C GLY A 4 2.21 41.29 -22.70
N THR A 5 0.95 41.33 -23.13
CA THR A 5 -0.12 40.44 -22.67
C THR A 5 0.23 39.00 -23.04
N VAL A 6 0.69 38.22 -22.06
CA VAL A 6 0.73 36.77 -22.16
C VAL A 6 -0.69 36.26 -21.98
N THR A 7 -1.38 36.07 -23.10
CA THR A 7 -2.65 35.34 -23.15
C THR A 7 -2.38 33.89 -22.81
N ASN A 8 -2.62 33.51 -21.54
CA ASN A 8 -2.68 32.11 -21.16
C ASN A 8 -3.86 31.46 -21.87
N ASN A 9 -3.51 30.53 -22.76
CA ASN A 9 -4.42 29.71 -23.54
C ASN A 9 -5.19 28.79 -22.59
N ALA A 10 -6.34 29.25 -22.10
CA ALA A 10 -7.27 28.43 -21.33
C ALA A 10 -7.90 27.42 -22.27
N ALA A 11 -7.36 26.19 -22.27
CA ALA A 11 -8.07 25.05 -22.83
C ALA A 11 -9.44 24.96 -22.13
N SER A 12 -10.51 25.04 -22.92
CA SER A 12 -11.90 25.01 -22.52
C SER A 12 -12.35 23.60 -22.08
N GLY A 13 -11.71 23.06 -21.05
CA GLY A 13 -12.24 21.95 -20.28
C GLY A 13 -12.99 22.53 -19.09
N THR A 14 -14.28 22.24 -18.94
CA THR A 14 -15.00 22.52 -17.70
C THR A 14 -14.26 21.85 -16.54
N ASN A 15 -13.65 22.65 -15.67
CA ASN A 15 -13.01 22.15 -14.45
C ASN A 15 -14.08 21.40 -13.64
N PRO A 16 -13.81 20.16 -13.21
CA PRO A 16 -14.79 19.38 -12.47
C PRO A 16 -15.10 20.08 -11.15
N SER A 17 -16.38 20.20 -10.81
CA SER A 17 -16.80 20.69 -9.49
C SER A 17 -16.60 19.62 -8.41
N LEU A 18 -16.53 20.05 -7.15
CA LEU A 18 -16.43 19.13 -5.99
C LEU A 18 -17.56 18.09 -6.01
N GLN A 19 -18.79 18.53 -6.28
CA GLN A 19 -19.98 17.69 -6.30
C GLN A 19 -19.91 16.66 -7.44
N GLU A 20 -19.37 17.03 -8.60
CA GLU A 20 -19.20 16.09 -9.72
C GLU A 20 -18.14 15.03 -9.41
N ILE A 21 -17.04 15.39 -8.74
CA ILE A 21 -15.99 14.44 -8.33
C ILE A 21 -16.57 13.42 -7.34
N VAL A 22 -17.27 13.88 -6.31
CA VAL A 22 -17.87 12.97 -5.31
C VAL A 22 -18.97 12.10 -5.94
N LYS A 23 -19.80 12.68 -6.82
CA LYS A 23 -20.83 11.92 -7.55
C LYS A 23 -20.22 10.86 -8.48
N LYS A 24 -19.11 11.18 -9.14
CA LYS A 24 -18.33 10.22 -9.95
C LYS A 24 -17.79 9.10 -9.07
N ALA A 25 -17.22 9.42 -7.90
CA ALA A 25 -16.74 8.43 -6.95
C ALA A 25 -17.84 7.47 -6.50
N TYR A 26 -19.02 7.97 -6.11
CA TYR A 26 -20.16 7.10 -5.73
C TYR A 26 -20.62 6.18 -6.88
N ARG A 27 -20.60 6.67 -8.12
CA ARG A 27 -20.96 5.84 -9.29
C ARG A 27 -19.93 4.74 -9.57
N GLN A 28 -18.65 5.04 -9.36
CA GLN A 28 -17.55 4.09 -9.61
C GLN A 28 -17.35 3.11 -8.46
N HIS A 29 -17.73 3.50 -7.24
CA HIS A 29 -17.48 2.78 -6.02
C HIS A 29 -18.73 2.78 -5.14
N SER A 30 -19.62 1.79 -5.34
CA SER A 30 -20.86 1.68 -4.58
C SER A 30 -20.64 1.49 -3.08
N THR A 31 -19.57 0.80 -2.69
CA THR A 31 -19.22 0.55 -1.29
C THR A 31 -18.64 1.76 -0.56
N LEU A 32 -18.43 2.90 -1.25
CA LEU A 32 -18.03 4.14 -0.59
C LEU A 32 -19.06 4.58 0.46
N HIS A 33 -20.35 4.34 0.20
CA HIS A 33 -21.43 4.64 1.15
C HIS A 33 -21.38 3.80 2.43
N GLU A 34 -20.60 2.72 2.46
CA GLU A 34 -20.43 1.87 3.64
C GLU A 34 -19.38 2.41 4.61
N ILE A 35 -18.62 3.45 4.21
CA ILE A 35 -17.64 4.12 5.07
C ILE A 35 -18.32 5.30 5.77
N ASP A 36 -19.16 4.99 6.74
CA ASP A 36 -19.83 5.97 7.57
C ASP A 36 -19.68 5.63 9.06
N ASP A 37 -20.04 6.56 9.92
CA ASP A 37 -20.07 6.38 11.39
C ASP A 37 -18.76 5.84 12.01
N LEU A 38 -17.60 6.22 11.42
CA LEU A 38 -16.30 5.73 11.86
C LEU A 38 -15.96 6.19 13.28
N ASP A 39 -15.40 5.26 14.06
CA ASP A 39 -14.73 5.60 15.32
C ASP A 39 -13.41 6.36 15.07
N VAL A 40 -12.79 6.86 16.14
CA VAL A 40 -11.55 7.65 15.99
C VAL A 40 -10.39 6.84 15.40
N MET A 41 -10.23 5.57 15.79
CA MET A 41 -9.18 4.68 15.29
C MET A 41 -9.44 4.29 13.83
N GLU A 42 -10.69 4.00 13.49
CA GLU A 42 -11.13 3.72 12.13
C GLU A 42 -10.85 4.90 11.19
N THR A 43 -11.13 6.12 11.67
CA THR A 43 -10.82 7.36 10.95
C THR A 43 -9.31 7.51 10.69
N VAL A 44 -8.47 7.16 11.67
CA VAL A 44 -7.00 7.15 11.50
C VAL A 44 -6.60 6.16 10.41
N ILE A 45 -7.14 4.94 10.43
CA ILE A 45 -6.81 3.88 9.46
C ILE A 45 -7.24 4.30 8.06
N ILE A 46 -8.47 4.77 7.88
CA ILE A 46 -8.98 5.25 6.58
C ILE A 46 -8.11 6.38 6.02
N GLY A 47 -7.73 7.35 6.85
CA GLY A 47 -6.84 8.44 6.41
C GLY A 47 -5.45 7.93 6.02
N ALA A 48 -4.89 6.97 6.76
CA ALA A 48 -3.60 6.38 6.46
C ALA A 48 -3.61 5.54 5.15
N LEU A 49 -4.69 4.78 4.93
CA LEU A 49 -4.92 4.03 3.71
C LEU A 49 -5.08 4.96 2.50
N THR A 50 -5.91 5.99 2.63
CA THR A 50 -6.20 6.97 1.56
C THR A 50 -4.95 7.72 1.09
N ALA A 51 -4.05 8.08 2.01
CA ALA A 51 -2.77 8.68 1.67
C ALA A 51 -1.90 7.73 0.81
N SER A 52 -2.04 6.42 1.03
CA SER A 52 -1.09 5.41 0.56
C SER A 52 -1.54 4.64 -0.68
N MET A 53 -2.83 4.64 -1.03
CA MET A 53 -3.35 3.88 -2.18
C MET A 53 -4.57 4.54 -2.86
N PRO A 54 -4.96 4.08 -4.08
CA PRO A 54 -6.18 4.53 -4.76
C PRO A 54 -7.46 4.12 -4.03
N LEU A 55 -8.55 4.85 -4.26
CA LEU A 55 -9.82 4.66 -3.57
C LEU A 55 -10.35 3.22 -3.69
N SER A 56 -10.29 2.62 -4.88
CA SER A 56 -10.74 1.24 -5.07
C SER A 56 -10.03 0.23 -4.17
N ASP A 57 -8.75 0.48 -3.86
CA ASP A 57 -7.94 -0.39 -3.02
C ASP A 57 -8.11 -0.07 -1.54
N VAL A 58 -8.37 1.20 -1.18
CA VAL A 58 -8.79 1.60 0.18
C VAL A 58 -10.05 0.86 0.58
N LEU A 59 -11.09 0.86 -0.27
CA LEU A 59 -12.37 0.22 0.05
C LEU A 59 -12.22 -1.28 0.25
N LYS A 60 -11.40 -1.95 -0.59
CA LYS A 60 -11.10 -3.37 -0.42
C LYS A 60 -10.30 -3.65 0.85
N ALA A 61 -9.26 -2.86 1.11
CA ALA A 61 -8.46 -3.01 2.32
C ALA A 61 -9.30 -2.78 3.58
N TRP A 62 -10.23 -1.81 3.54
CA TRP A 62 -11.16 -1.54 4.62
C TRP A 62 -12.08 -2.73 4.89
N ASP A 63 -12.66 -3.32 3.85
CA ASP A 63 -13.49 -4.52 3.98
C ASP A 63 -12.70 -5.71 4.54
N LEU A 64 -11.47 -5.90 4.07
CA LEU A 64 -10.57 -6.94 4.59
C LEU A 64 -10.18 -6.69 6.05
N PHE A 65 -9.97 -5.44 6.48
CA PHE A 65 -9.72 -5.12 7.89
C PHE A 65 -10.89 -5.55 8.78
N ARG A 66 -12.12 -5.23 8.39
CA ARG A 66 -13.34 -5.55 9.17
C ARG A 66 -13.69 -7.03 9.17
N THR A 67 -13.23 -7.80 8.19
CA THR A 67 -13.61 -9.21 8.01
C THR A 67 -12.50 -10.20 8.42
N GLN A 68 -11.23 -9.81 8.32
CA GLN A 68 -10.10 -10.68 8.70
C GLN A 68 -9.66 -10.53 10.15
N PHE A 69 -9.94 -9.39 10.78
CA PHE A 69 -9.60 -9.15 12.18
C PHE A 69 -10.87 -8.93 12.99
N VAL A 70 -10.96 -9.59 14.14
CA VAL A 70 -12.08 -9.47 15.06
C VAL A 70 -12.07 -8.11 15.77
N ASP A 71 -10.88 -7.64 16.15
CA ASP A 71 -10.69 -6.36 16.82
C ASP A 71 -9.29 -5.76 16.55
N TRP A 72 -9.07 -4.53 17.03
CA TRP A 72 -7.76 -3.86 16.93
C TRP A 72 -6.66 -4.54 17.75
N ASN A 73 -7.03 -5.38 18.72
CA ASN A 73 -6.05 -6.14 19.50
C ASN A 73 -5.42 -7.24 18.65
N GLU A 74 -6.20 -7.91 17.82
CA GLU A 74 -5.72 -8.89 16.86
C GLU A 74 -4.72 -8.25 15.90
N VAL A 75 -5.07 -7.11 15.28
CA VAL A 75 -4.17 -6.33 14.41
C VAL A 75 -2.84 -6.01 15.10
N ARG A 76 -2.89 -5.62 16.38
CA ARG A 76 -1.70 -5.28 17.17
C ARG A 76 -0.78 -6.50 17.37
N ILE A 77 -1.34 -7.67 17.64
CA ILE A 77 -0.57 -8.90 17.94
C ILE A 77 -0.17 -9.69 16.68
N SER A 78 -0.87 -9.51 15.55
CA SER A 78 -0.49 -10.07 14.25
C SER A 78 0.90 -9.60 13.84
N SER A 79 1.57 -10.32 12.94
CA SER A 79 2.83 -9.88 12.35
C SER A 79 2.62 -8.68 11.41
N ALA A 80 3.68 -7.88 11.20
CA ALA A 80 3.59 -6.77 10.24
C ALA A 80 3.32 -7.25 8.80
N ALA A 81 3.77 -8.46 8.45
CA ALA A 81 3.53 -9.06 7.15
C ALA A 81 2.05 -9.45 6.94
N GLU A 82 1.39 -9.99 7.97
CA GLU A 82 -0.04 -10.31 7.93
C GLU A 82 -0.88 -9.04 7.77
N VAL A 83 -0.58 -8.00 8.55
CA VAL A 83 -1.28 -6.71 8.43
C VAL A 83 -1.03 -6.09 7.05
N ALA A 84 0.21 -6.11 6.53
CA ALA A 84 0.53 -5.61 5.21
C ALA A 84 -0.19 -6.37 4.07
N ALA A 85 -0.54 -7.64 4.27
CA ALA A 85 -1.27 -8.45 3.29
C ALA A 85 -2.71 -7.97 3.06
N VAL A 86 -3.26 -7.17 3.97
CA VAL A 86 -4.59 -6.54 3.84
C VAL A 86 -4.60 -5.39 2.82
N PHE A 87 -3.47 -4.72 2.63
CA PHE A 87 -3.33 -3.59 1.71
C PHE A 87 -2.08 -3.71 0.82
N PRO A 88 -1.99 -4.75 -0.02
CA PRO A 88 -0.80 -5.02 -0.83
C PRO A 88 -0.54 -3.98 -1.92
N LYS A 89 -1.50 -3.06 -2.16
CA LYS A 89 -1.43 -1.99 -3.16
C LYS A 89 -1.03 -0.63 -2.58
N ALA A 90 -0.76 -0.55 -1.28
CA ALA A 90 -0.15 0.64 -0.70
C ALA A 90 1.24 0.89 -1.29
N ASN A 91 1.67 2.16 -1.33
CA ASN A 91 3.01 2.55 -1.81
C ASN A 91 4.15 1.79 -1.08
N ASP A 92 4.02 1.63 0.23
CA ASP A 92 4.88 0.78 1.07
C ASP A 92 4.02 0.04 2.11
N PRO A 93 3.50 -1.16 1.79
CA PRO A 93 2.59 -1.88 2.68
C PRO A 93 3.24 -2.28 4.00
N LEU A 94 4.53 -2.65 3.99
CA LEU A 94 5.19 -3.10 5.21
C LEU A 94 5.43 -1.92 6.16
N GLN A 95 5.89 -0.79 5.63
CA GLN A 95 6.07 0.42 6.43
C GLN A 95 4.74 0.89 7.02
N LEU A 96 3.67 0.93 6.22
CA LEU A 96 2.35 1.34 6.71
C LEU A 96 1.82 0.39 7.80
N ALA A 97 1.99 -0.92 7.63
CA ALA A 97 1.63 -1.90 8.65
C ALA A 97 2.41 -1.69 9.96
N MET A 98 3.72 -1.42 9.88
CA MET A 98 4.53 -1.10 11.05
C MET A 98 4.03 0.17 11.74
N GLN A 99 3.75 1.24 10.99
CA GLN A 99 3.24 2.50 11.55
C GLN A 99 1.90 2.35 12.27
N LEU A 100 0.94 1.63 11.67
CA LEU A 100 -0.36 1.36 12.29
C LEU A 100 -0.22 0.52 13.55
N LYS A 101 0.62 -0.52 13.51
CA LYS A 101 0.89 -1.35 14.68
C LYS A 101 1.60 -0.60 15.80
N ASP A 102 2.57 0.24 15.48
CA ASP A 102 3.28 1.07 16.46
C ASP A 102 2.30 2.04 17.14
N MET A 103 1.36 2.61 16.36
CA MET A 103 0.29 3.44 16.90
C MET A 103 -0.59 2.66 17.89
N LEU A 104 -1.07 1.48 17.51
CA LEU A 104 -1.88 0.61 18.39
C LEU A 104 -1.11 0.16 19.64
N ALA A 105 0.18 -0.18 19.50
CA ALA A 105 1.03 -0.55 20.62
C ALA A 105 1.23 0.63 21.59
N THR A 106 1.50 1.83 21.06
CA THR A 106 1.65 3.05 21.87
C THR A 106 0.35 3.39 22.59
N LEU A 107 -0.79 3.27 21.90
CA LEU A 107 -2.11 3.51 22.47
C LEU A 107 -2.37 2.56 23.64
N PHE A 108 -2.13 1.27 23.45
CA PHE A 108 -2.29 0.27 24.51
C PHE A 108 -1.37 0.53 25.71
N GLN A 109 -0.11 0.88 25.46
CA GLN A 109 0.85 1.18 26.53
C GLN A 109 0.47 2.43 27.34
N ARG A 110 -0.08 3.46 26.68
CA ARG A 110 -0.42 4.73 27.33
C ARG A 110 -1.79 4.72 28.00
N CYS A 111 -2.76 4.08 27.37
CA CYS A 111 -4.17 4.17 27.75
C CYS A 111 -4.73 2.85 28.31
N HIS A 112 -3.95 1.76 28.28
CA HIS A 112 -4.39 0.40 28.65
C HIS A 112 -5.65 -0.08 27.91
N GLN A 113 -5.94 0.51 26.75
CA GLN A 113 -7.07 0.19 25.88
C GLN A 113 -6.70 0.47 24.42
N LEU A 114 -7.44 -0.12 23.49
CA LEU A 114 -7.28 0.08 22.04
C LEU A 114 -8.42 0.92 21.46
N SER A 115 -8.80 1.93 22.21
CA SER A 115 -9.80 2.92 21.82
C SER A 115 -9.20 4.32 21.94
N MET A 116 -9.50 5.16 20.96
CA MET A 116 -9.11 6.57 20.92
C MET A 116 -10.29 7.50 21.21
N GLU A 117 -11.39 7.00 21.76
CA GLU A 117 -12.64 7.76 21.93
C GLU A 117 -12.50 8.98 22.86
N PHE A 118 -11.53 8.98 23.77
CA PHE A 118 -11.18 10.16 24.59
C PHE A 118 -10.82 11.40 23.73
N ILE A 119 -10.44 11.22 22.47
CA ILE A 119 -10.18 12.34 21.54
C ILE A 119 -11.45 13.16 21.27
N ARG A 120 -12.65 12.58 21.39
CA ARG A 120 -13.91 13.34 21.24
C ARG A 120 -14.05 14.39 22.33
N GLU A 121 -13.58 14.11 23.54
CA GLU A 121 -13.63 15.00 24.69
C GLU A 121 -12.50 16.04 24.69
N ASN A 122 -11.32 15.67 24.16
CA ASN A 122 -10.16 16.56 24.08
C ASN A 122 -10.42 17.84 23.26
N SER A 123 -9.74 18.94 23.58
CA SER A 123 -9.66 20.10 22.69
C SER A 123 -8.85 19.79 21.43
N ILE A 124 -9.04 20.58 20.36
CA ILE A 124 -8.24 20.46 19.12
C ILE A 124 -6.73 20.55 19.41
N SER A 125 -6.32 21.41 20.35
CA SER A 125 -4.93 21.57 20.75
C SER A 125 -4.37 20.32 21.43
N GLU A 126 -5.13 19.70 22.31
CA GLU A 126 -4.76 18.44 22.97
C GLU A 126 -4.72 17.28 21.97
N THR A 127 -5.67 17.19 21.04
CA THR A 127 -5.64 16.19 19.96
C THR A 127 -4.40 16.33 19.09
N LYS A 128 -4.01 17.56 18.72
CA LYS A 128 -2.78 17.82 17.96
C LYS A 128 -1.54 17.42 18.74
N GLU A 129 -1.47 17.77 20.02
CA GLU A 129 -0.33 17.42 20.87
C GLU A 129 -0.23 15.91 21.10
N PHE A 130 -1.38 15.22 21.24
CA PHE A 130 -1.42 13.76 21.28
C PHE A 130 -0.79 13.16 20.02
N PHE A 131 -1.23 13.56 18.82
CA PHE A 131 -0.67 13.03 17.57
C PHE A 131 0.79 13.43 17.34
N LYS A 132 1.24 14.57 17.87
CA LYS A 132 2.65 14.98 17.82
C LYS A 132 3.55 14.07 18.67
N ARG A 133 3.03 13.53 19.77
CA ARG A 133 3.73 12.59 20.68
C ARG A 133 3.50 11.13 20.33
N SER A 134 2.76 10.84 19.26
CA SER A 134 2.46 9.48 18.81
C SER A 134 3.39 9.08 17.67
N PRO A 135 3.49 7.77 17.36
CA PRO A 135 4.26 7.29 16.22
C PRO A 135 3.90 7.99 14.92
N SER A 136 4.87 7.99 14.00
CA SER A 136 4.69 8.62 12.70
C SER A 136 3.63 7.87 11.89
N LEU A 137 2.59 8.61 11.50
CA LEU A 137 1.52 8.18 10.60
C LEU A 137 1.45 9.19 9.45
N PRO A 138 0.91 8.80 8.28
CA PRO A 138 0.60 9.75 7.21
C PRO A 138 -0.17 10.97 7.74
N ASP A 139 0.17 12.16 7.25
CA ASP A 139 -0.40 13.40 7.78
C ASP A 139 -1.92 13.45 7.60
N LEU A 140 -2.43 12.88 6.51
CA LEU A 140 -3.86 12.75 6.27
C LEU A 140 -4.60 12.01 7.38
N ALA A 141 -3.99 10.98 7.99
CA ALA A 141 -4.63 10.23 9.07
C ALA A 141 -5.00 11.13 10.26
N LYS A 142 -4.06 12.01 10.64
CA LYS A 142 -4.23 12.97 11.74
C LYS A 142 -5.21 14.08 11.35
N GLN A 143 -5.08 14.60 10.13
CA GLN A 143 -5.93 15.68 9.64
C GLN A 143 -7.38 15.24 9.44
N LEU A 144 -7.61 13.99 9.03
CA LEU A 144 -8.95 13.43 8.88
C LEU A 144 -9.68 13.29 10.22
N VAL A 145 -8.97 12.89 11.29
CA VAL A 145 -9.53 12.92 12.65
C VAL A 145 -9.91 14.35 13.05
N LEU A 146 -9.05 15.34 12.81
CA LEU A 146 -9.38 16.74 13.12
C LEU A 146 -10.60 17.24 12.33
N ALA A 147 -10.71 16.89 11.06
CA ALA A 147 -11.82 17.31 10.21
C ALA A 147 -13.14 16.60 10.57
N HIS A 148 -13.12 15.27 10.66
CA HIS A 148 -14.33 14.45 10.86
C HIS A 148 -14.75 14.37 12.33
N ILE A 149 -13.83 14.05 13.25
CA ILE A 149 -14.16 13.83 14.66
C ILE A 149 -14.25 15.17 15.42
N LYS A 150 -13.35 16.12 15.12
CA LYS A 150 -13.32 17.43 15.79
C LYS A 150 -14.08 18.52 15.03
N ASN A 151 -14.77 18.18 13.94
CA ASN A 151 -15.53 19.11 13.11
C ASN A 151 -14.71 20.35 12.68
N GLN A 152 -13.41 20.19 12.47
CA GLN A 152 -12.59 21.28 11.98
C GLN A 152 -13.02 21.62 10.55
N GLN A 153 -13.28 22.91 10.28
CA GLN A 153 -13.81 23.42 9.01
C GLN A 153 -12.79 23.42 7.87
N ILE A 154 -12.28 22.25 7.53
CA ILE A 154 -11.32 22.00 6.44
C ILE A 154 -11.64 20.67 5.77
N VAL A 155 -11.35 20.58 4.48
CA VAL A 155 -11.24 19.30 3.77
C VAL A 155 -9.76 18.92 3.72
N PRO A 156 -9.30 17.94 4.50
CA PRO A 156 -7.88 17.63 4.64
C PRO A 156 -7.33 17.02 3.34
N LEU A 157 -6.14 17.45 2.95
CA LEU A 157 -5.48 17.04 1.72
C LEU A 157 -3.98 16.87 1.93
N GLU A 158 -3.45 15.75 1.44
CA GLU A 158 -2.01 15.55 1.32
C GLU A 158 -1.36 16.59 0.40
N SER A 159 -0.08 16.86 0.62
CA SER A 159 0.68 17.82 -0.19
C SER A 159 0.67 17.45 -1.68
N TRP A 160 0.85 16.16 -1.98
CA TRP A 160 0.78 15.65 -3.36
C TRP A 160 -0.63 15.78 -3.94
N ALA A 161 -1.67 15.58 -3.13
CA ALA A 161 -3.05 15.63 -3.56
C ALA A 161 -3.43 17.07 -3.92
N GLN A 162 -2.98 18.06 -3.14
CA GLN A 162 -3.14 19.47 -3.49
C GLN A 162 -2.52 19.81 -4.83
N GLY A 163 -1.29 19.33 -5.10
CA GLY A 163 -0.66 19.50 -6.41
C GLY A 163 -1.49 18.90 -7.55
N GLY A 164 -2.06 17.71 -7.35
CA GLY A 164 -2.94 17.06 -8.31
C GLY A 164 -4.21 17.86 -8.58
N LEU A 165 -4.88 18.36 -7.53
CA LEU A 165 -6.09 19.16 -7.68
C LEU A 165 -5.83 20.55 -8.30
N ILE A 166 -4.64 21.11 -8.13
CA ILE A 166 -4.23 22.33 -8.85
C ILE A 166 -4.13 22.05 -10.35
N ARG A 167 -3.50 20.93 -10.73
CA ARG A 167 -3.38 20.51 -12.14
C ARG A 167 -4.74 20.13 -12.74
N ALA A 168 -5.64 19.57 -11.94
CA ALA A 168 -7.02 19.30 -12.32
C ALA A 168 -7.87 20.57 -12.53
N GLY A 169 -7.35 21.76 -12.14
CA GLY A 169 -8.08 23.03 -12.23
C GLY A 169 -9.15 23.22 -11.16
N LEU A 170 -9.26 22.34 -10.17
CA LEU A 170 -10.24 22.44 -9.08
C LEU A 170 -9.89 23.54 -8.08
N VAL A 171 -8.60 23.71 -7.79
CA VAL A 171 -8.08 24.71 -6.84
C VAL A 171 -6.90 25.46 -7.45
N THR A 172 -6.58 26.64 -6.91
CA THR A 172 -5.48 27.47 -7.43
C THR A 172 -4.21 27.38 -6.57
N SER A 173 -3.05 27.50 -7.21
CA SER A 173 -1.74 27.63 -6.54
C SER A 173 -1.55 28.99 -5.85
N ALA A 174 -2.37 29.99 -6.19
CA ALA A 174 -2.30 31.34 -5.62
C ALA A 174 -2.69 31.39 -4.13
N GLN A 175 -3.47 30.41 -3.66
CA GLN A 175 -3.91 30.29 -2.27
C GLN A 175 -2.93 29.46 -1.44
N SER A 176 -2.93 29.65 -0.12
CA SER A 176 -2.20 28.74 0.78
C SER A 176 -2.89 27.37 0.87
N SER A 177 -2.16 26.36 1.36
CA SER A 177 -2.71 25.01 1.62
C SER A 177 -3.98 25.07 2.46
N VAL A 178 -3.94 25.81 3.58
CA VAL A 178 -5.08 25.94 4.50
C VAL A 178 -6.26 26.66 3.83
N GLN A 179 -6.00 27.70 3.03
CA GLN A 179 -7.04 28.41 2.30
C GLN A 179 -7.75 27.51 1.29
N ARG A 180 -7.01 26.68 0.55
CA ARG A 180 -7.61 25.69 -0.37
C ARG A 180 -8.51 24.70 0.37
N GLN A 181 -8.03 24.13 1.47
CA GLN A 181 -8.79 23.16 2.26
C GLN A 181 -10.07 23.78 2.85
N ARG A 182 -10.03 25.05 3.27
CA ARG A 182 -11.21 25.77 3.77
C ARG A 182 -12.20 26.09 2.65
N LEU A 183 -11.72 26.52 1.49
CA LEU A 183 -12.58 26.78 0.32
C LEU A 183 -13.33 25.52 -0.11
N LEU A 184 -12.67 24.36 -0.10
CA LEU A 184 -13.31 23.08 -0.38
C LEU A 184 -14.36 22.72 0.69
N TYR A 185 -14.10 23.06 1.95
CA TYR A 185 -15.06 22.86 3.03
C TYR A 185 -16.31 23.75 2.86
N ASP A 186 -16.13 25.01 2.48
CA ASP A 186 -17.24 25.93 2.21
C ASP A 186 -18.13 25.44 1.04
N GLN A 187 -17.57 24.63 0.13
CA GLN A 187 -18.27 24.03 -1.01
C GLN A 187 -18.90 22.66 -0.70
N LEU A 188 -18.64 22.08 0.48
CA LEU A 188 -19.03 20.71 0.84
C LEU A 188 -20.56 20.52 0.77
N GLY A 189 -21.33 21.53 1.22
CA GLY A 189 -22.79 21.42 1.35
C GLY A 189 -23.18 20.25 2.26
N ASN A 190 -23.96 19.31 1.73
CA ASN A 190 -24.43 18.12 2.46
C ASN A 190 -23.55 16.88 2.24
N LEU A 191 -22.37 17.03 1.63
CA LEU A 191 -21.48 15.89 1.38
C LEU A 191 -20.76 15.48 2.67
N SER A 192 -20.55 14.17 2.84
CA SER A 192 -19.68 13.66 3.92
C SER A 192 -18.24 14.13 3.70
N VAL A 193 -17.61 14.63 4.77
CA VAL A 193 -16.19 15.04 4.74
C VAL A 193 -15.31 13.85 4.38
N ILE A 194 -15.56 12.65 4.93
CA ILE A 194 -14.78 11.45 4.63
C ILE A 194 -14.87 11.12 3.15
N HIS A 195 -16.09 10.97 2.62
CA HIS A 195 -16.29 10.61 1.21
C HIS A 195 -15.66 11.65 0.27
N THR A 196 -15.74 12.93 0.64
CA THR A 196 -15.13 14.02 -0.11
C THR A 196 -13.61 13.90 -0.14
N VAL A 197 -12.98 13.66 1.01
CA VAL A 197 -11.53 13.47 1.11
C VAL A 197 -11.08 12.28 0.25
N LEU A 198 -11.76 11.14 0.37
CA LEU A 198 -11.46 9.93 -0.39
C LEU A 198 -11.55 10.17 -1.90
N ALA A 199 -12.64 10.80 -2.36
CA ALA A 199 -12.86 11.12 -3.76
C ALA A 199 -11.84 12.13 -4.32
N LEU A 200 -11.48 13.15 -3.54
CA LEU A 200 -10.50 14.15 -3.96
C LEU A 200 -9.09 13.58 -4.07
N HIS A 201 -8.70 12.68 -3.16
CA HIS A 201 -7.41 12.00 -3.28
C HIS A 201 -7.36 11.09 -4.51
N GLU A 202 -8.46 10.43 -4.85
CA GLU A 202 -8.57 9.65 -6.09
C GLU A 202 -8.44 10.55 -7.32
N GLU A 203 -9.20 11.64 -7.39
CA GLU A 203 -9.13 12.58 -8.51
C GLU A 203 -7.72 13.18 -8.62
N ALA A 204 -7.07 13.53 -7.51
CA ALA A 204 -5.71 14.05 -7.53
C ALA A 204 -4.68 13.04 -8.09
N ARG A 205 -4.90 11.73 -7.92
CA ARG A 205 -4.04 10.68 -8.52
C ARG A 205 -4.15 10.62 -10.04
N LEU A 206 -5.26 11.07 -10.63
CA LEU A 206 -5.44 11.16 -12.08
C LEU A 206 -4.61 12.28 -12.72
N HIS A 207 -4.13 13.23 -11.90
CA HIS A 207 -3.32 14.36 -12.34
C HIS A 207 -1.96 14.34 -11.63
N PRO A 208 -1.11 13.31 -11.83
CA PRO A 208 0.18 13.20 -11.17
C PRO A 208 1.14 14.32 -11.60
N ASP A 209 2.19 14.54 -10.81
CA ASP A 209 3.24 15.49 -11.20
C ASP A 209 4.04 14.89 -12.37
N PRO A 210 4.22 15.61 -13.50
CA PRO A 210 4.98 15.11 -14.65
C PRO A 210 6.39 14.62 -14.30
N ALA A 211 7.07 15.26 -13.34
CA ALA A 211 8.40 14.84 -12.91
C ALA A 211 8.38 13.52 -12.13
N ILE A 212 7.32 13.31 -11.33
CA ILE A 212 7.10 12.04 -10.61
C ILE A 212 6.71 10.93 -11.58
N GLU A 213 5.89 11.23 -12.59
CA GLU A 213 5.51 10.27 -13.63
C GLU A 213 6.74 9.79 -14.42
N GLU A 214 7.64 10.70 -14.79
CA GLU A 214 8.87 10.35 -15.48
C GLU A 214 9.80 9.49 -14.60
N ALA A 215 9.93 9.84 -13.32
CA ALA A 215 10.69 9.05 -12.36
C ALA A 215 10.08 7.66 -12.12
N ALA A 216 8.75 7.57 -12.02
CA ALA A 216 8.02 6.31 -11.87
C ALA A 216 8.18 5.42 -13.10
N ARG A 217 8.07 5.98 -14.31
CA ARG A 217 8.37 5.26 -15.57
C ARG A 217 9.79 4.73 -15.57
N LYS A 218 10.78 5.55 -15.22
CA LYS A 218 12.19 5.13 -15.15
C LYS A 218 12.40 3.99 -14.13
N ARG A 219 11.74 4.04 -12.97
CA ARG A 219 11.78 2.95 -11.97
C ARG A 219 11.11 1.68 -12.49
N ALA A 220 9.91 1.78 -13.06
CA ALA A 220 9.19 0.63 -13.61
C ALA A 220 9.96 -0.06 -14.73
N VAL A 221 10.66 0.70 -15.58
CA VAL A 221 11.56 0.14 -16.61
C VAL A 221 12.71 -0.61 -15.95
N LYS A 222 13.40 -0.01 -14.97
CA LYS A 222 14.50 -0.66 -14.24
C LYS A 222 14.06 -1.92 -13.50
N GLU A 223 12.89 -1.92 -12.87
CA GLU A 223 12.33 -3.08 -12.17
C GLU A 223 11.97 -4.20 -13.14
N LYS A 224 11.37 -3.87 -14.29
CA LYS A 224 11.10 -4.86 -15.35
C LYS A 224 12.38 -5.45 -15.90
N GLU A 225 13.41 -4.63 -16.15
CA GLU A 225 14.73 -5.10 -16.58
C GLU A 225 15.38 -6.01 -15.54
N ALA A 226 15.32 -5.63 -14.26
CA ALA A 226 15.82 -6.42 -13.15
C ALA A 226 15.07 -7.75 -13.01
N ALA A 227 13.74 -7.75 -13.13
CA ALA A 227 12.91 -8.95 -13.09
C ALA A 227 13.21 -9.89 -14.25
N ILE A 228 13.42 -9.37 -15.47
CA ILE A 228 13.82 -10.16 -16.64
C ILE A 228 15.20 -10.78 -16.41
N LYS A 229 16.15 -10.02 -15.86
CA LYS A 229 17.49 -10.52 -15.54
C LYS A 229 17.45 -11.60 -14.46
N ALA A 230 16.66 -11.41 -13.41
CA ALA A 230 16.45 -12.39 -12.34
C ALA A 230 15.78 -13.67 -12.86
N ALA A 231 14.77 -13.56 -13.73
CA ALA A 231 14.11 -14.70 -14.35
C ALA A 231 15.06 -15.50 -15.27
N LYS A 232 15.90 -14.80 -16.05
CA LYS A 232 16.94 -15.45 -16.88
C LYS A 232 17.97 -16.17 -16.01
N ALA A 233 18.45 -15.54 -14.93
CA ALA A 233 19.39 -16.15 -14.00
C ALA A 233 18.80 -17.38 -13.30
N ALA A 234 17.54 -17.31 -12.86
CA ALA A 234 16.83 -18.44 -12.26
C ALA A 234 16.67 -19.61 -13.25
N LYS A 235 16.32 -19.33 -14.52
CA LYS A 235 16.21 -20.35 -15.56
C LYS A 235 17.54 -21.02 -15.87
N GLU A 236 18.64 -20.25 -15.88
CA GLU A 236 19.98 -20.81 -16.10
C GLU A 236 20.45 -21.66 -14.91
N ALA A 237 20.19 -21.21 -13.68
CA ALA A 237 20.47 -21.97 -12.46
C ALA A 237 19.69 -23.29 -12.43
N ALA A 238 18.40 -23.25 -12.77
CA ALA A 238 17.56 -24.46 -12.88
C ALA A 238 18.08 -25.44 -13.94
N ARG A 239 18.54 -24.93 -15.10
CA ARG A 239 19.13 -25.78 -16.15
C ARG A 239 20.44 -26.42 -15.71
N LYS A 240 21.29 -25.69 -14.99
CA LYS A 240 22.55 -26.23 -14.42
C LYS A 240 22.28 -27.29 -13.34
N ALA A 241 21.31 -27.05 -12.45
CA ALA A 241 20.90 -28.01 -11.43
C ALA A 241 20.36 -29.31 -12.07
N ALA A 242 19.47 -29.21 -13.07
CA ALA A 242 18.94 -30.36 -13.78
C ALA A 242 20.02 -31.15 -14.53
N ALA A 243 21.00 -30.46 -15.13
CA ALA A 243 22.13 -31.11 -15.80
C ALA A 243 23.04 -31.86 -14.82
N GLN A 244 23.31 -31.28 -13.64
CA GLN A 244 24.08 -31.93 -12.58
C GLN A 244 23.35 -33.15 -12.02
N GLU A 245 22.04 -33.07 -11.81
CA GLU A 245 21.23 -34.20 -11.33
C GLU A 245 21.19 -35.35 -12.36
N ALA A 246 21.08 -35.02 -13.65
CA ALA A 246 21.14 -36.02 -14.73
C ALA A 246 22.54 -36.67 -14.83
N ALA A 247 23.61 -35.91 -14.64
CA ALA A 247 24.97 -36.43 -14.60
C ALA A 247 25.21 -37.34 -13.38
N ALA A 248 24.71 -36.96 -12.20
CA ALA A 248 24.78 -37.75 -10.98
C ALA A 248 24.03 -39.09 -11.13
N LYS A 249 22.82 -39.08 -11.73
CA LYS A 249 22.05 -40.31 -12.02
C LYS A 249 22.79 -41.23 -12.99
N LYS A 250 23.41 -40.69 -14.05
CA LYS A 250 24.24 -41.49 -14.98
C LYS A 250 25.49 -42.07 -14.31
N ALA A 251 26.16 -41.32 -13.44
CA ALA A 251 27.33 -41.80 -12.70
C ALA A 251 26.97 -42.89 -11.68
N ALA A 252 25.84 -42.75 -10.99
CA ALA A 252 25.33 -43.76 -10.06
C ALA A 252 24.96 -45.07 -10.78
N ALA A 253 24.29 -44.99 -11.93
CA ALA A 253 23.96 -46.15 -12.76
C ALA A 253 25.22 -46.90 -13.25
N LYS A 254 26.26 -46.16 -13.65
CA LYS A 254 27.55 -46.74 -14.09
C LYS A 254 28.29 -47.44 -12.94
N LYS A 255 28.29 -46.87 -11.73
CA LYS A 255 28.85 -47.51 -10.53
C LYS A 255 28.09 -48.78 -10.13
N LEU A 256 26.75 -48.78 -10.24
CA LEU A 256 25.94 -49.96 -9.93
C LEU A 256 26.20 -51.11 -10.93
N ALA A 257 26.37 -50.80 -12.20
CA ALA A 257 26.72 -51.78 -13.24
C ALA A 257 28.12 -52.38 -13.03
N GLN A 258 29.11 -51.56 -12.64
CA GLN A 258 30.46 -52.03 -12.35
C GLN A 258 30.51 -52.91 -11.08
N LYS A 259 29.71 -52.58 -10.05
CA LYS A 259 29.61 -53.40 -8.83
C LYS A 259 29.01 -54.79 -9.11
N LYS A 260 27.93 -54.85 -9.91
CA LYS A 260 27.33 -56.13 -10.35
C LYS A 260 28.28 -56.97 -11.22
N ALA A 261 29.12 -56.33 -12.04
CA ALA A 261 30.13 -57.03 -12.83
C ALA A 261 31.29 -57.58 -11.98
N ALA A 262 31.67 -56.88 -10.91
CA ALA A 262 32.69 -57.34 -9.96
C ALA A 262 32.20 -58.50 -9.08
N GLU A 263 30.93 -58.45 -8.63
CA GLU A 263 30.30 -59.54 -7.87
C GLU A 263 30.16 -60.83 -8.70
N LYS A 264 29.88 -60.72 -10.01
CA LYS A 264 29.84 -61.87 -10.93
C LYS A 264 31.23 -62.51 -11.10
N LYS A 265 32.30 -61.71 -11.24
CA LYS A 265 33.69 -62.23 -11.29
C LYS A 265 34.17 -62.84 -9.97
N ALA A 266 33.66 -62.38 -8.82
CA ALA A 266 33.98 -62.96 -7.51
C ALA A 266 33.26 -64.30 -7.28
N ALA A 267 32.03 -64.45 -7.78
CA ALA A 267 31.28 -65.71 -7.73
C ALA A 267 31.95 -66.81 -8.58
N ASP A 268 32.45 -66.46 -9.77
CA ASP A 268 33.15 -67.41 -10.65
C ASP A 268 34.49 -67.90 -10.04
N LYS A 269 35.20 -67.05 -9.29
CA LYS A 269 36.41 -67.47 -8.54
C LYS A 269 36.10 -68.36 -7.33
N LYS A 270 34.93 -68.21 -6.70
CA LYS A 270 34.52 -69.04 -5.53
C LYS A 270 33.96 -70.41 -5.95
N ALA A 271 33.47 -70.55 -7.18
CA ALA A 271 33.08 -71.83 -7.78
C ALA A 271 34.31 -72.69 -8.17
N ALA A 272 35.43 -72.07 -8.56
CA ALA A 272 36.67 -72.79 -8.88
C ALA A 272 37.36 -73.40 -7.64
N ALA A 273 37.23 -72.78 -6.46
CA ALA A 273 37.83 -73.28 -5.22
C ALA A 273 37.06 -74.46 -4.58
N LYS A 274 35.80 -74.71 -4.98
CA LYS A 274 34.99 -75.85 -4.49
C LYS A 274 35.16 -77.12 -5.33
N LYS A 275 35.94 -77.09 -6.41
CA LYS A 275 36.27 -78.26 -7.25
C LYS A 275 37.65 -78.88 -6.95
N ALA A 276 38.37 -78.40 -5.94
CA ALA A 276 39.66 -78.94 -5.51
C ALA A 276 39.61 -79.64 -4.13
N ALA A 277 38.40 -79.96 -3.63
CA ALA A 277 38.19 -80.70 -2.38
C ALA A 277 37.12 -81.80 -2.55
N VAL A 278 37.23 -82.57 -3.64
CA VAL A 278 36.67 -83.92 -3.80
C VAL A 278 37.74 -84.76 -4.47
#